data_AF-A0A1I7RHX5-F1
#
_entry.id   AF-A0A1I7RHX5-F1
#
_cell.length_a   1.000
_cell.length_b   1.000
_cell.length_c   1.000
_cell.angle_alpha   90.00
_cell.angle_beta   90.00
_cell.angle_gamma   90.00
#
_symmetry.space_group_name_H-M   'P 1'
#
loop_
_entity.id
_entity.type
_entity.pdbx_description
1 polymer ?
#
loop_
_entity_poly.entity_id
_entity_poly.type
_entity_poly.pdbx_seq_one_letter_code
_entity_poly.pdbx_strand_id
1 'polypeptide(L)'
;MIKWLAVVFLCAQVVYGQFDKEKAVGPCINGKCPEGHVCHDEECYPNVQNDDPMDEMYDSDVKARTSIGPCVNDLCPAGYNCVDNKCYKSAKRSASQPIGPCINNLCPTGYTCNQSDYKCY
;
A
#
# COMPACT_ATOMS: atom_id res chain seq x y z
N MET A 1 -38.68 -37.79 7.31
CA MET A 1 -37.26 -37.88 7.69
C MET A 1 -36.38 -37.31 6.57
N ILE A 2 -36.30 -35.99 6.44
CA ILE A 2 -35.28 -35.24 5.64
C ILE A 2 -35.23 -33.85 6.28
N LYS A 3 -34.36 -33.65 7.27
CA LYS A 3 -34.11 -32.31 7.87
C LYS A 3 -32.68 -32.12 8.40
N TRP A 4 -31.78 -33.07 8.16
CA TRP A 4 -30.42 -33.06 8.72
C TRP A 4 -29.30 -32.83 7.70
N LEU A 5 -29.59 -32.79 6.40
CA LEU A 5 -28.56 -32.61 5.36
C LEU A 5 -28.15 -31.15 5.10
N ALA A 6 -28.88 -30.17 5.60
CA ALA A 6 -28.57 -28.74 5.37
C ALA A 6 -27.51 -28.17 6.33
N VAL A 7 -27.18 -28.87 7.42
CA VAL A 7 -26.31 -28.32 8.49
C VAL A 7 -24.82 -28.42 8.16
N VAL A 8 -24.42 -29.29 7.23
CA VAL A 8 -23.00 -29.52 6.92
C VAL A 8 -22.41 -28.47 5.98
N PHE A 9 -23.23 -27.65 5.31
CA PHE A 9 -22.75 -26.70 4.30
C PHE A 9 -22.38 -25.31 4.85
N LEU A 10 -22.51 -25.06 6.16
CA LEU A 10 -22.48 -23.71 6.74
C LEU A 10 -21.28 -23.38 7.64
N CYS A 11 -20.21 -24.19 7.68
CA CYS A 11 -19.04 -23.91 8.55
C CYS A 11 -17.67 -23.80 7.85
N ALA A 12 -17.60 -23.89 6.52
CA ALA A 12 -16.31 -23.85 5.79
C ALA A 12 -16.03 -22.51 5.08
N GLN A 13 -16.57 -21.39 5.56
CA GLN A 13 -16.09 -20.07 5.14
C GLN A 13 -14.80 -19.78 5.92
N VAL A 14 -13.75 -20.56 5.61
CA VAL A 14 -12.39 -20.22 6.00
C VAL A 14 -12.09 -18.86 5.39
N VAL A 15 -11.84 -17.88 6.24
CA VAL A 15 -11.43 -16.53 5.85
C VAL A 15 -10.04 -16.67 5.24
N TYR A 16 -9.97 -16.92 3.93
CA TYR A 16 -8.73 -16.84 3.19
C TYR A 16 -8.37 -15.37 3.06
N GLY A 17 -7.35 -14.92 3.80
CA GLY A 17 -6.71 -13.63 3.55
C GLY A 17 -6.15 -13.64 2.13
N GLN A 18 -6.79 -12.91 1.23
CA GLN A 18 -6.40 -12.85 -0.17
C GLN A 18 -5.18 -11.94 -0.31
N PHE A 19 -4.01 -12.53 -0.52
CA PHE A 19 -2.81 -11.77 -0.88
C PHE A 19 -2.95 -11.30 -2.33
N ASP A 20 -3.30 -10.02 -2.51
CA ASP A 20 -3.39 -9.41 -3.83
C ASP A 20 -1.99 -9.16 -4.38
N LYS A 21 -1.61 -9.82 -5.48
CA LYS A 21 -0.28 -9.67 -6.11
C LYS A 21 0.12 -8.22 -6.39
N GLU A 22 -0.86 -7.35 -6.67
CA GLU A 22 -0.63 -5.92 -6.90
C GLU A 22 -0.10 -5.16 -5.67
N LYS A 23 -0.26 -5.74 -4.46
CA LYS A 23 0.21 -5.18 -3.20
C LYS A 23 1.60 -5.68 -2.79
N ALA A 24 2.20 -6.57 -3.58
CA ALA A 24 3.56 -7.03 -3.32
C ALA A 24 4.53 -5.85 -3.43
N VAL A 25 5.40 -5.69 -2.44
CA VAL A 25 6.39 -4.59 -2.40
C VAL A 25 7.73 -4.99 -3.02
N GLY A 26 7.98 -6.29 -3.18
CA GLY A 26 9.20 -6.84 -3.75
C GLY A 26 9.46 -8.29 -3.27
N PRO A 27 10.58 -8.90 -3.70
CA PRO A 27 10.87 -10.29 -3.37
C PRO A 27 11.34 -10.46 -1.91
N CYS A 28 11.17 -11.66 -1.37
CA CYS A 28 11.77 -12.05 -0.12
C CYS A 28 13.28 -12.27 -0.27
N ILE A 29 14.06 -11.79 0.69
CA ILE A 29 15.51 -12.03 0.72
C ILE A 29 15.78 -13.05 1.83
N ASN A 30 16.18 -14.28 1.46
CA ASN A 30 16.35 -15.41 2.38
C ASN A 30 15.10 -15.68 3.25
N GLY A 31 13.91 -15.61 2.65
CA GLY A 31 12.63 -15.81 3.34
C GLY A 31 12.25 -14.70 4.33
N LYS A 32 12.95 -13.56 4.29
CA LYS A 32 12.70 -12.40 5.14
C LYS A 32 12.28 -11.19 4.32
N CYS A 33 11.53 -10.32 4.98
CA CYS A 33 11.10 -9.05 4.44
C CYS A 33 11.55 -7.90 5.36
N PRO A 34 11.52 -6.65 4.86
CA PRO A 34 11.63 -5.47 5.69
C PRO A 34 10.62 -5.47 6.84
N GLU A 35 10.87 -4.65 7.86
CA GLU A 35 9.99 -4.54 9.02
C GLU A 35 8.55 -4.19 8.60
N GLY A 36 7.55 -4.74 9.31
CA GLY A 36 6.14 -4.56 8.99
C GLY A 36 5.63 -5.34 7.77
N HIS A 37 6.44 -6.24 7.19
CA HIS A 37 6.04 -7.07 6.05
C HIS A 37 6.16 -8.55 6.37
N VAL A 38 5.37 -9.36 5.67
CA VAL A 38 5.38 -10.83 5.74
C VAL A 38 5.76 -11.39 4.38
N CYS A 39 6.61 -12.40 4.38
CA CYS A 39 6.96 -13.15 3.18
C CYS A 39 5.83 -14.16 2.89
N HIS A 40 5.24 -14.08 1.70
CA HIS A 40 4.25 -15.02 1.20
C HIS A 40 4.52 -15.30 -0.28
N ASP A 41 4.62 -16.57 -0.66
CA ASP A 41 4.91 -16.97 -2.04
C ASP A 41 6.12 -16.24 -2.68
N GLU A 42 7.24 -16.17 -1.93
CA GLU A 42 8.49 -15.49 -2.34
C GLU A 42 8.40 -13.97 -2.51
N GLU A 43 7.24 -13.38 -2.22
CA GLU A 43 6.99 -11.95 -2.31
C GLU A 43 6.68 -11.37 -0.93
N CYS A 44 7.13 -10.14 -0.69
CA CYS A 44 6.86 -9.39 0.52
C CYS A 44 5.54 -8.64 0.39
N TYR A 45 4.66 -8.86 1.36
CA TYR A 45 3.39 -8.14 1.48
C TYR A 45 3.34 -7.37 2.80
N PRO A 46 2.65 -6.22 2.85
CA PRO A 46 2.37 -5.55 4.11
C PRO A 46 1.69 -6.50 5.09
N ASN A 47 2.17 -6.57 6.33
CA ASN A 47 1.57 -7.44 7.33
C ASN A 47 0.32 -6.76 7.93
N VAL A 48 -0.86 -7.13 7.40
CA VAL A 48 -2.16 -6.62 7.84
C VAL A 48 -2.60 -7.10 9.24
N GLN A 49 -1.87 -8.04 9.86
CA GLN A 49 -2.12 -8.44 11.25
C GLN A 49 -1.54 -7.45 12.27
N ASN A 50 -0.67 -6.54 11.80
CA ASN A 50 -0.21 -5.36 12.55
C ASN A 50 -0.74 -4.08 11.88
N ASP A 51 -1.89 -4.16 11.21
CA ASP A 51 -2.69 -2.96 11.02
C ASP A 51 -3.25 -2.61 12.40
N ASP A 52 -2.61 -1.65 13.07
CA ASP A 52 -3.38 -0.70 13.87
C ASP A 52 -4.63 -0.36 13.05
N PRO A 53 -5.84 -0.51 13.63
CA PRO A 53 -7.08 -0.57 12.90
C PRO A 53 -7.17 0.55 11.87
N MET A 54 -7.48 0.15 10.64
CA MET A 54 -8.03 1.07 9.67
C MET A 54 -9.25 1.76 10.28
N ASP A 55 -9.26 3.08 10.12
CA ASP A 55 -10.33 4.01 10.41
C ASP A 55 -10.48 4.43 11.87
N GLU A 56 -9.71 5.44 12.29
CA GLU A 56 -10.31 6.71 12.69
C GLU A 56 -9.43 7.90 12.23
N MET A 57 -10.03 8.71 11.36
CA MET A 57 -9.98 10.17 11.37
C MET A 57 -9.11 10.81 12.47
N TYR A 58 -7.87 11.20 12.16
CA TYR A 58 -7.30 12.43 12.71
C TYR A 58 -6.27 13.01 11.74
N ASP A 59 -6.42 14.30 11.53
CA ASP A 59 -5.74 15.15 10.56
C ASP A 59 -4.26 15.39 10.92
N SER A 60 -3.55 15.78 9.87
CA SER A 60 -2.29 16.50 9.74
C SER A 60 -1.16 16.26 10.75
N ASP A 61 -0.06 15.82 10.17
CA ASP A 61 1.31 16.23 10.51
C ASP A 61 2.17 15.30 11.36
N VAL A 62 1.64 14.33 12.10
CA VAL A 62 2.52 13.46 12.91
C VAL A 62 2.03 12.01 13.04
N LYS A 63 1.73 11.31 11.93
CA LYS A 63 1.90 9.85 11.95
C LYS A 63 3.36 9.58 11.62
N ALA A 64 4.15 9.30 12.66
CA ALA A 64 5.55 8.93 12.54
C ALA A 64 5.65 7.88 11.43
N ARG A 65 6.23 8.28 10.29
CA ARG A 65 6.42 7.37 9.18
C ARG A 65 7.36 6.29 9.70
N THR A 66 6.86 5.09 9.97
CA THR A 66 7.75 3.99 10.37
C THR A 66 8.63 3.69 9.17
N SER A 67 9.94 3.88 9.34
CA SER A 67 10.89 3.56 8.30
C SER A 67 10.96 2.05 8.15
N ILE A 68 10.89 1.57 6.91
CA ILE A 68 11.06 0.13 6.61
C ILE A 68 12.52 -0.24 6.35
N GLY A 69 13.44 0.73 6.40
CA GLY A 69 14.85 0.52 6.13
C GLY A 69 15.52 1.72 5.45
N PRO A 70 16.84 1.64 5.20
CA PRO A 70 17.57 2.65 4.47
C PRO A 70 17.22 2.65 2.99
N CYS A 71 17.51 3.75 2.31
CA CYS A 71 17.42 3.78 0.85
C CYS A 71 18.57 2.98 0.22
N VAL A 72 18.32 2.41 -0.95
CA VAL A 72 19.35 1.75 -1.76
C VAL A 72 19.49 2.53 -3.05
N ASN A 73 20.62 3.24 -3.22
CA ASN A 73 20.84 4.15 -4.35
C ASN A 73 19.70 5.17 -4.52
N ASP A 74 19.28 5.81 -3.43
CA ASP A 74 18.15 6.77 -3.38
C ASP A 74 16.78 6.20 -3.77
N LEU A 75 16.66 4.87 -3.88
CA LEU A 75 15.41 4.17 -4.21
C LEU A 75 14.85 3.41 -3.01
N CYS A 76 13.54 3.23 -3.04
CA CYS A 76 12.77 2.43 -2.09
C CYS A 76 11.84 1.47 -2.84
N PRO A 77 11.33 0.42 -2.16
CA PRO A 77 10.33 -0.48 -2.71
C PRO A 77 9.07 0.25 -3.21
N ALA A 78 8.28 -0.43 -4.04
CA ALA A 78 7.07 0.15 -4.61
C ALA A 78 6.11 0.66 -3.52
N GLY A 79 5.59 1.88 -3.69
CA GLY A 79 4.73 2.53 -2.70
C GLY A 79 5.45 3.20 -1.53
N TYR A 80 6.78 3.30 -1.57
CA TYR A 80 7.61 4.00 -0.58
C TYR A 80 8.46 5.09 -1.25
N ASN A 81 8.81 6.13 -0.49
CA ASN A 81 9.70 7.21 -0.92
C ASN A 81 10.93 7.28 -0.01
N CYS A 82 12.08 7.61 -0.61
CA CYS A 82 13.31 7.90 0.12
C CYS A 82 13.27 9.33 0.66
N VAL A 83 13.33 9.49 1.99
CA VAL A 83 13.45 10.79 2.67
C VAL A 83 14.52 10.64 3.75
N ASP A 84 15.51 11.54 3.79
CA ASP A 84 16.61 11.49 4.76
C ASP A 84 17.27 10.10 4.86
N ASN A 85 17.53 9.48 3.70
CA ASN A 85 18.14 8.15 3.56
C ASN A 85 17.35 7.00 4.21
N LYS A 86 16.05 7.19 4.40
CA LYS A 86 15.10 6.21 4.96
C LYS A 86 13.89 6.04 4.07
N CYS A 87 13.44 4.80 3.93
CA CYS A 87 12.24 4.46 3.18
C CYS A 87 11.00 4.58 4.04
N TYR A 88 10.06 5.39 3.59
CA TYR A 88 8.79 5.63 4.27
C TYR A 88 7.62 5.39 3.33
N LYS A 89 6.50 4.88 3.86
CA LYS A 89 5.30 4.67 3.06
C LYS A 89 4.88 5.99 2.43
N SER A 90 4.73 5.99 1.11
CA SER A 90 4.20 7.14 0.40
C SER A 90 2.82 7.43 0.98
N ALA A 91 2.63 8.63 1.53
CA ALA A 91 1.31 9.04 1.98
C ALA A 91 0.33 8.81 0.82
N LYS A 92 -0.84 8.22 1.10
CA LYS A 92 -1.91 8.18 0.10
C LYS A 92 -2.10 9.61 -0.36
N ARG A 93 -1.81 9.88 -1.63
CA ARG A 93 -1.99 11.22 -2.18
C ARG A 93 -3.48 11.53 -2.03
N SER A 94 -3.79 12.63 -1.35
CA SER A 94 -5.14 13.18 -1.43
C SER A 94 -5.41 13.49 -2.91
N ALA A 95 -6.66 13.38 -3.36
CA ALA A 95 -7.05 13.83 -4.70
C ALA A 95 -6.62 15.30 -4.96
N SER A 96 -6.42 16.07 -3.89
CA SER A 96 -5.94 17.45 -3.94
C SER A 96 -4.41 17.59 -3.98
N GLN A 97 -3.62 16.50 -4.04
CA GLN A 97 -2.17 16.59 -4.20
C GLN A 97 -1.77 16.37 -5.65
N PRO A 98 -1.00 17.30 -6.23
CA PRO A 98 -0.65 17.23 -7.64
C PRO A 98 0.25 16.03 -7.89
N ILE A 99 -0.01 15.23 -8.93
CA ILE A 99 0.78 14.07 -9.30
C ILE A 99 2.11 14.39 -9.99
N GLY A 100 2.19 15.55 -10.63
CA GLY A 100 3.34 16.03 -11.40
C GLY A 100 3.00 17.34 -12.13
N PRO A 101 3.96 17.91 -12.89
CA PRO A 101 3.69 19.06 -13.75
C PRO A 101 2.87 18.64 -14.98
N CYS A 102 2.16 19.60 -15.57
CA CYS A 102 1.58 19.39 -16.90
C CYS A 102 2.70 19.32 -17.95
N ILE A 103 2.60 18.41 -18.91
CA ILE A 103 3.50 18.35 -20.06
C ILE A 103 2.69 18.69 -21.31
N ASN A 104 2.97 19.83 -21.95
CA ASN A 104 2.17 20.33 -23.07
C ASN A 104 0.66 20.41 -22.76
N ASN A 105 0.30 20.85 -21.54
CA ASN A 105 -1.08 20.90 -21.03
C ASN A 105 -1.77 19.53 -20.89
N LEU A 106 -1.02 18.43 -20.94
CA LEU A 106 -1.52 17.08 -20.79
C LEU A 106 -1.02 16.46 -19.48
N CYS A 107 -1.84 15.51 -18.99
CA CYS A 107 -1.57 14.69 -17.83
C CYS A 107 -1.83 13.21 -18.19
N PRO A 108 -1.30 12.26 -17.40
CA PRO A 108 -1.66 10.84 -17.54
C PRO A 108 -3.17 10.60 -17.51
N THR A 109 -3.63 9.49 -18.08
CA THR A 109 -5.07 9.15 -18.13
C THR A 109 -5.70 9.19 -16.73
N GLY A 110 -6.84 9.87 -16.61
CA GLY A 110 -7.56 10.04 -15.35
C GLY A 110 -7.18 11.29 -14.54
N TYR A 111 -6.21 12.08 -15.00
CA TYR A 111 -5.74 13.30 -14.35
C TYR A 111 -6.03 14.55 -15.19
N THR A 112 -6.22 15.68 -14.54
CA THR A 112 -6.50 16.97 -15.19
C THR A 112 -5.40 17.99 -14.92
N CYS A 113 -4.96 18.69 -15.97
CA CYS A 113 -4.02 19.80 -15.81
C CYS A 113 -4.73 21.03 -15.24
N ASN A 114 -4.35 21.45 -14.04
CA ASN A 114 -4.75 22.73 -13.48
C ASN A 114 -3.85 23.84 -14.04
N GLN A 115 -4.43 24.77 -14.80
CA GLN A 115 -3.68 25.84 -15.45
C GLN A 115 -3.22 26.95 -14.51
N SER A 116 -3.79 27.05 -13.30
CA SER A 116 -3.42 28.07 -12.32
C SER A 116 -2.05 27.81 -11.70
N ASP A 117 -1.68 26.54 -11.51
CA ASP A 117 -0.41 26.14 -10.91
C ASP A 117 0.42 25.19 -11.80
N TYR A 118 -0.07 24.88 -13.00
CA TYR A 118 0.56 24.03 -14.00
C TYR A 118 0.88 22.61 -13.51
N LYS A 119 -0.04 22.04 -12.70
CA LYS A 119 0.11 20.69 -12.14
C LYS A 119 -1.07 19.77 -12.49
N CYS A 120 -0.78 18.48 -12.54
CA CYS A 120 -1.75 17.41 -12.78
C CYS A 120 -2.37 16.96 -11.46
N TYR A 121 -3.70 16.89 -11.38
CA TYR A 121 -4.46 16.41 -10.22
C TYR A 121 -5.42 15.29 -10.60
#